data_AF-A0A9Q3GYN9-F1
#
_entry.id   AF-A0A9Q3GYN9-F1
#
_cell.length_a   1.000
_cell.length_b   1.000
_cell.length_c   1.000
_cell.angle_alpha   90.00
_cell.angle_beta   90.00
_cell.angle_gamma   90.00
#
_symmetry.space_group_name_H-M   'P 1'
#
loop_
_entity.id
_entity.type
_entity.pdbx_description
1 polymer ?
#
loop_
_entity_poly.entity_id
_entity_poly.type
_entity_poly.pdbx_seq_one_letter_code
_entity_poly.pdbx_strand_id
1 'polypeptide(L)'
;MYVSYHQDNWHTWLPLAEFAYNNAEHSSTQQSPFFTVYGKNPSFDLIHISQDSPAGKLSTKLQSAQKVVKEELESAIRKFQKYADRNRTIPPDFQPGDEVWLASENIKTTRPTRKLSERWLGHFEVL
;
A
#
# COMPACT_ATOMS: atom_id res chain seq x y z
N MET A 1 -6.33 13.43 29.02
CA MET A 1 -7.62 13.91 28.50
C MET A 1 -8.17 12.77 27.66
N TYR A 2 -9.02 11.94 28.26
CA TYR A 2 -9.56 10.72 27.64
C TYR A 2 -10.64 11.10 26.61
N VAL A 3 -10.58 10.47 25.44
CA VAL A 3 -11.54 10.62 24.34
C VAL A 3 -12.93 10.11 24.82
N SER A 4 -14.03 10.50 24.15
CA SER A 4 -15.44 10.43 24.60
C SER A 4 -16.13 9.03 24.65
N TYR A 5 -17.38 9.03 25.16
CA TYR A 5 -18.16 7.97 25.82
C TYR A 5 -18.53 6.65 25.06
N HIS A 6 -18.30 6.47 23.75
CA HIS A 6 -18.67 5.22 23.02
C HIS A 6 -17.58 4.69 22.07
N GLN A 7 -16.32 4.69 22.50
CA GLN A 7 -15.16 4.27 21.69
C GLN A 7 -14.99 2.75 21.45
N ASP A 8 -15.95 1.91 21.86
CA ASP A 8 -15.77 0.45 21.84
C ASP A 8 -16.55 -0.25 20.70
N ASN A 9 -17.35 0.48 19.92
CA ASN A 9 -18.23 -0.07 18.88
C ASN A 9 -17.65 -0.05 17.45
N TRP A 10 -16.36 0.28 17.29
CA TRP A 10 -15.70 0.34 15.98
C TRP A 10 -15.86 -0.96 15.18
N HIS A 11 -15.87 -2.11 15.86
CA HIS A 11 -16.06 -3.42 15.27
C HIS A 11 -17.43 -3.59 14.58
N THR A 12 -18.48 -2.92 15.08
CA THR A 12 -19.83 -2.93 14.48
C THR A 12 -19.86 -2.14 13.18
N TRP A 13 -19.01 -1.12 13.05
CA TRP A 13 -18.92 -0.27 11.87
C TRP A 13 -17.93 -0.79 10.83
N LEU A 14 -17.09 -1.79 11.16
CA LEU A 14 -16.12 -2.39 10.25
C LEU A 14 -16.73 -2.82 8.91
N PRO A 15 -17.86 -3.55 8.86
CA PRO A 15 -18.42 -3.97 7.57
C PRO A 15 -18.85 -2.80 6.69
N LEU A 16 -19.38 -1.73 7.30
CA LEU A 16 -19.77 -0.52 6.58
C LEU A 16 -18.55 0.27 6.10
N ALA A 17 -17.52 0.38 6.94
CA ALA A 17 -16.27 1.04 6.58
C ALA A 17 -15.53 0.29 5.46
N GLU A 18 -15.48 -1.04 5.51
CA GLU A 18 -14.95 -1.89 4.44
C GLU A 18 -15.74 -1.68 3.14
N PHE A 19 -17.06 -1.70 3.19
CA PHE A 19 -17.90 -1.46 2.03
C PHE A 19 -17.65 -0.07 1.43
N ALA A 20 -17.62 0.98 2.26
CA ALA A 20 -17.35 2.34 1.82
C ALA A 20 -15.96 2.48 1.19
N TYR A 21 -14.94 1.88 1.81
CA TYR A 21 -13.57 1.87 1.30
C TYR A 21 -13.45 1.13 -0.04
N ASN A 22 -14.09 -0.03 -0.16
CA ASN A 22 -14.08 -0.84 -1.38
C ASN A 22 -14.90 -0.22 -2.53
N ASN A 23 -15.82 0.70 -2.23
CA ASN A 23 -16.64 1.41 -3.21
C ASN A 23 -16.09 2.81 -3.58
N ALA A 24 -15.19 3.37 -2.77
CA ALA A 24 -14.55 4.65 -3.03
C ALA A 24 -13.45 4.50 -4.10
N GLU A 25 -13.29 5.52 -4.95
CA GLU A 25 -12.19 5.58 -5.90
C GLU A 25 -10.87 5.83 -5.18
N HIS A 26 -9.88 4.98 -5.44
CA HIS A 26 -8.56 5.14 -4.84
C HIS A 26 -7.67 5.98 -5.76
N SER A 27 -6.99 6.98 -5.20
CA SER A 27 -6.22 7.99 -5.96
C SER A 27 -5.09 7.42 -6.82
N SER A 28 -4.56 6.24 -6.47
CA SER A 28 -3.51 5.56 -7.24
C SER A 28 -4.03 4.73 -8.41
N THR A 29 -5.29 4.27 -8.38
CA THR A 29 -5.88 3.42 -9.41
C THR A 29 -7.00 4.13 -10.19
N GLN A 30 -7.45 5.30 -9.71
CA GLN A 30 -8.58 6.09 -10.22
C GLN A 30 -9.87 5.26 -10.40
N GLN A 31 -9.96 4.14 -9.69
CA GLN A 31 -11.04 3.17 -9.74
C GLN A 31 -11.19 2.59 -8.34
N SER A 32 -12.40 2.19 -8.00
CA SER A 32 -12.67 1.50 -6.73
C SER A 32 -12.19 0.04 -6.76
N PRO A 33 -11.83 -0.54 -5.60
CA PRO A 33 -11.53 -1.96 -5.49
C PRO A 33 -12.65 -2.87 -6.02
N PHE A 34 -13.93 -2.59 -5.72
CA PHE A 34 -15.05 -3.38 -6.23
C PHE A 34 -15.15 -3.37 -7.75
N PHE A 35 -14.94 -2.23 -8.39
CA PHE A 35 -14.96 -2.14 -9.84
C PHE A 35 -13.79 -2.90 -10.47
N THR A 36 -12.63 -2.87 -9.84
CA THR A 36 -11.43 -3.58 -10.33
C THR A 36 -11.62 -5.11 -10.30
N VAL A 37 -12.25 -5.63 -9.25
CA VAL A 37 -12.47 -7.07 -9.06
C VAL A 37 -13.69 -7.59 -9.84
N TYR A 38 -14.81 -6.87 -9.78
CA TYR A 38 -16.10 -7.35 -10.28
C TYR A 38 -16.60 -6.62 -11.54
N GLY A 39 -15.92 -5.56 -11.97
CA GLY A 39 -16.31 -4.76 -13.15
C GLY A 39 -17.55 -3.88 -12.93
N LYS A 40 -18.08 -3.86 -11.70
CA LYS A 40 -19.20 -3.03 -11.26
C LYS A 40 -19.05 -2.66 -9.79
N ASN A 41 -19.52 -1.46 -9.46
CA ASN A 41 -19.69 -1.04 -8.08
C ASN A 41 -21.08 -1.40 -7.58
N PRO A 42 -21.23 -1.99 -6.39
CA PRO A 42 -22.53 -2.17 -5.77
C PRO A 42 -23.13 -0.79 -5.45
N SER A 43 -24.34 -0.52 -5.96
CA SER A 43 -25.12 0.64 -5.51
C SER A 43 -25.75 0.33 -4.15
N PHE A 44 -25.88 1.35 -3.29
CA PHE A 44 -26.65 1.26 -2.05
C PHE A 44 -28.17 1.26 -2.32
N ASP A 45 -28.58 1.43 -3.58
CA ASP A 45 -29.96 1.29 -4.00
C ASP A 45 -30.41 -0.15 -3.73
N LEU A 46 -31.17 -0.34 -2.64
CA LEU A 46 -31.88 -1.58 -2.30
C LEU A 46 -32.92 -2.01 -3.36
N ILE A 47 -32.98 -1.30 -4.50
CA ILE A 47 -34.00 -1.42 -5.54
C ILE A 47 -33.33 -1.30 -6.91
N HIS A 48 -32.61 -2.35 -7.33
CA HIS A 48 -32.53 -2.86 -8.70
C HIS A 48 -31.32 -3.76 -8.86
N ILE A 49 -31.49 -5.03 -8.49
CA ILE A 49 -30.65 -6.09 -9.06
C ILE A 49 -31.22 -6.38 -10.45
N SER A 50 -30.82 -5.58 -11.43
CA SER A 50 -31.08 -5.89 -12.85
C SER A 50 -30.24 -7.12 -13.20
N GLN A 51 -30.86 -8.31 -13.15
CA GLN A 51 -30.27 -9.58 -13.57
C GLN A 51 -30.23 -9.68 -15.10
N ASP A 52 -29.59 -8.75 -15.79
CA ASP A 52 -29.34 -8.89 -17.23
C ASP A 52 -28.10 -8.10 -17.63
N SER A 53 -26.93 -8.73 -17.51
CA SER A 53 -25.76 -8.33 -18.29
C SER A 53 -25.20 -9.57 -18.97
N PRO A 54 -25.16 -9.63 -20.31
CA PRO A 54 -24.55 -10.75 -21.02
C PRO A 54 -23.09 -10.89 -20.58
N ALA A 55 -22.72 -12.03 -20.00
CA ALA A 55 -21.41 -12.27 -19.37
C ALA A 55 -20.22 -11.85 -20.25
N GLY A 56 -20.35 -11.94 -21.58
CA GLY A 56 -19.32 -11.51 -22.54
C GLY A 56 -19.03 -10.00 -22.55
N LYS A 57 -20.04 -9.13 -22.39
CA LYS A 57 -19.86 -7.66 -22.37
C LYS A 57 -19.25 -7.18 -21.04
N LEU A 58 -19.55 -7.88 -19.95
CA LEU A 58 -18.96 -7.61 -18.64
C LEU A 58 -17.49 -8.02 -18.60
N SER A 59 -17.14 -9.17 -19.20
CA SER A 59 -15.76 -9.66 -19.26
C SER A 59 -14.82 -8.74 -20.04
N THR A 60 -15.25 -8.20 -21.19
CA THR A 60 -14.42 -7.27 -21.98
C THR A 60 -14.22 -5.94 -21.25
N LYS A 61 -15.28 -5.44 -20.59
CA LYS A 61 -15.22 -4.22 -19.77
C LYS A 61 -14.31 -4.40 -18.55
N LEU A 62 -14.33 -5.57 -17.90
CA LEU A 62 -13.44 -5.91 -16.81
C LEU A 62 -11.97 -5.93 -17.27
N GLN A 63 -11.70 -6.58 -18.41
CA GLN A 63 -10.33 -6.63 -18.97
C GLN A 63 -9.82 -5.23 -19.34
N SER A 64 -10.66 -4.38 -19.94
CA SER A 64 -10.25 -3.00 -20.24
C SER A 64 -10.03 -2.18 -18.97
N ALA A 65 -10.88 -2.33 -17.95
CA ALA A 65 -10.72 -1.67 -16.67
C ALA A 65 -9.43 -2.10 -15.96
N GLN A 66 -9.15 -3.40 -15.91
CA GLN A 66 -7.92 -3.95 -15.34
C GLN A 66 -6.66 -3.43 -16.04
N LYS A 67 -6.71 -3.26 -17.37
CA LYS A 67 -5.60 -2.67 -18.12
C LYS A 67 -5.35 -1.23 -17.70
N VAL A 68 -6.39 -0.40 -17.63
CA VAL A 68 -6.29 1.01 -17.20
C VAL A 68 -5.79 1.10 -15.76
N VAL A 69 -6.34 0.29 -14.85
CA VAL A 69 -5.89 0.25 -13.45
C VAL A 69 -4.41 -0.09 -13.33
N LYS A 70 -3.93 -1.04 -14.14
CA LYS A 70 -2.51 -1.40 -14.16
C LYS A 70 -1.64 -0.25 -14.63
N GLU A 71 -2.04 0.45 -15.70
CA GLU A 71 -1.30 1.60 -16.24
C GLU A 71 -1.24 2.76 -15.23
N GLU A 72 -2.36 3.06 -14.56
CA GLU A 72 -2.42 4.08 -13.50
C GLU A 72 -1.57 3.68 -12.28
N LEU A 73 -1.61 2.41 -11.88
CA LEU A 73 -0.79 1.90 -10.77
C LEU A 73 0.71 2.01 -11.09
N GLU A 74 1.14 1.68 -12.30
CA GLU A 74 2.52 1.87 -12.74
C GLU A 74 2.93 3.35 -12.71
N SER A 75 2.04 4.25 -13.14
CA SER A 75 2.25 5.70 -13.06
C SER A 75 2.37 6.18 -11.60
N ALA A 76 1.52 5.68 -10.70
CA ALA A 76 1.57 5.98 -9.28
C ALA A 76 2.86 5.47 -8.63
N ILE A 77 3.28 4.23 -8.92
CA ILE A 77 4.55 3.67 -8.45
C ILE A 77 5.73 4.55 -8.88
N ARG A 78 5.78 4.98 -10.15
CA ARG A 78 6.84 5.88 -10.65
C ARG A 78 6.83 7.23 -9.93
N LYS A 79 5.66 7.79 -9.63
CA LYS A 79 5.52 9.03 -8.84
C LYS A 79 6.07 8.82 -7.43
N PHE A 80 5.66 7.75 -6.75
CA PHE A 80 6.14 7.44 -5.40
C PHE A 80 7.65 7.19 -5.35
N GLN A 81 8.20 6.47 -6.34
CA GLN A 81 9.64 6.31 -6.51
C GLN A 81 10.33 7.67 -6.64
N LYS A 82 9.87 8.54 -7.54
CA LYS A 82 10.43 9.89 -7.70
C LYS A 82 10.43 10.70 -6.40
N TYR A 83 9.36 10.64 -5.61
CA TYR A 83 9.29 11.32 -4.31
C TYR A 83 10.22 10.69 -3.28
N ALA A 84 10.32 9.36 -3.23
CA ALA A 84 11.21 8.66 -2.32
C ALA A 84 12.69 8.89 -2.67
N ASP A 85 13.04 8.81 -3.95
CA ASP A 85 14.39 9.00 -4.46
C ASP A 85 14.89 10.44 -4.28
N ARG A 86 13.99 11.44 -4.20
CA ARG A 86 14.37 12.85 -3.93
C ARG A 86 15.19 13.01 -2.64
N ASN A 87 14.91 12.19 -1.63
CA ASN A 87 15.59 12.24 -0.33
C ASN A 87 16.63 11.12 -0.17
N ARG A 88 16.86 10.30 -1.20
CA ARG A 88 17.89 9.27 -1.15
C ARG A 88 19.26 9.89 -1.42
N THR A 89 20.19 9.63 -0.52
CA THR A 89 21.61 9.90 -0.75
C THR A 89 22.14 8.81 -1.67
N ILE A 90 22.90 9.21 -2.70
CA ILE A 90 23.63 8.25 -3.54
C ILE A 90 24.65 7.57 -2.63
N PRO A 91 24.62 6.22 -2.48
CA PRO A 91 25.61 5.53 -1.69
C PRO A 91 27.00 5.72 -2.32
N PRO A 92 28.08 5.72 -1.52
CA PRO A 92 29.43 5.62 -2.05
C PRO A 92 29.57 4.37 -2.92
N ASP A 93 30.47 4.42 -3.90
CA ASP A 93 30.85 3.23 -4.65
C ASP A 93 31.78 2.38 -3.77
N PHE A 94 31.26 1.28 -3.24
CA PHE A 94 31.99 0.39 -2.35
C PHE A 94 32.78 -0.64 -3.17
N GLN A 95 34.06 -0.80 -2.84
CA GLN A 95 34.93 -1.80 -3.44
C GLN A 95 35.14 -2.98 -2.47
N PRO A 96 35.38 -4.20 -2.99
CA PRO A 96 35.78 -5.31 -2.13
C PRO A 96 37.03 -4.95 -1.31
N GLY A 97 36.98 -5.19 0.00
CA GLY A 97 38.02 -4.79 0.95
C GLY A 97 37.77 -3.47 1.68
N ASP A 98 36.74 -2.69 1.32
CA ASP A 98 36.38 -1.48 2.05
C ASP A 98 35.79 -1.81 3.42
N GLU A 99 36.20 -1.07 4.46
CA GLU A 99 35.61 -1.16 5.80
C GLU A 99 34.40 -0.22 5.92
N VAL A 100 33.23 -0.80 6.17
CA VAL A 100 31.97 -0.06 6.29
C VAL A 100 31.30 -0.26 7.64
N TRP A 101 30.61 0.77 8.11
CA TRP A 101 29.75 0.72 9.29
C TRP A 101 28.31 0.47 8.87
N LEU A 102 27.61 -0.42 9.59
CA LEU A 102 26.20 -0.71 9.33
C LEU A 102 25.29 0.01 10.33
N ALA A 103 24.26 0.69 9.84
CA ALA A 103 23.25 1.30 10.70
C ALA A 103 22.48 0.19 11.46
N SER A 104 22.43 0.26 12.78
CA SER A 104 21.80 -0.76 13.63
C SER A 104 20.27 -0.67 13.67
N GLU A 105 19.68 0.32 12.99
CA GLU A 105 18.26 0.69 13.10
C GLU A 105 17.30 -0.49 12.82
N ASN A 106 17.64 -1.31 11.82
CA ASN A 106 16.85 -2.46 11.37
C ASN A 106 17.54 -3.81 11.66
N ILE A 107 18.62 -3.81 12.44
CA ILE A 107 19.40 -5.01 12.73
C ILE A 107 19.09 -5.47 14.16
N LYS A 108 18.63 -6.72 14.30
CA LYS A 108 18.46 -7.34 15.62
C LYS A 108 19.83 -7.65 16.20
N THR A 109 20.19 -6.95 17.27
CA THR A 109 21.40 -7.23 18.04
C THR A 109 21.09 -8.20 19.18
N THR A 110 22.13 -8.80 19.76
CA THR A 110 22.00 -9.67 20.95
C THR A 110 21.54 -8.89 22.20
N ARG A 111 21.51 -7.55 22.15
CA ARG A 111 21.02 -6.74 23.27
C ARG A 111 19.49 -6.85 23.40
N PRO A 112 18.97 -7.00 24.63
CA PRO A 112 17.53 -7.12 24.87
C PRO A 112 16.75 -5.82 24.59
N THR A 113 17.42 -4.66 24.64
CA THR A 113 16.79 -3.35 24.41
C THR A 113 17.65 -2.46 23.53
N ARG A 114 17.01 -1.70 22.63
CA ARG A 114 17.67 -0.72 21.74
C ARG A 114 18.12 0.56 22.47
N LYS A 115 17.61 0.82 23.68
CA LYS A 115 17.99 2.00 24.45
C LYS A 115 19.46 1.88 24.88
N LEU A 116 20.26 2.90 24.58
CA LEU A 116 21.72 2.92 24.80
C LEU A 116 22.48 1.82 24.03
N SER A 117 21.91 1.26 22.95
CA SER A 117 22.67 0.41 22.03
C SER A 117 23.46 1.25 21.04
N GLU A 118 24.49 0.66 20.45
CA GLU A 118 25.22 1.25 19.34
C GLU A 118 24.29 1.56 18.17
N ARG A 119 24.46 2.74 17.56
CA ARG A 119 23.71 3.16 16.35
C ARG A 119 24.36 2.64 15.07
N TRP A 120 25.65 2.36 15.14
CA TRP A 120 26.49 1.87 14.05
C TRP A 120 27.21 0.63 14.53
N LEU A 121 27.06 -0.48 13.81
CA LEU A 121 27.77 -1.73 14.03
C LEU A 121 29.07 -1.66 13.23
N GLY A 122 30.14 -2.22 13.81
CA GLY A 122 31.55 -1.99 13.47
C GLY A 122 31.98 -2.24 12.02
N HIS A 123 33.29 -2.15 11.77
CA HIS A 123 33.89 -2.29 10.46
C HIS A 123 33.66 -3.70 9.89
N PHE A 124 32.74 -3.77 8.94
CA PHE A 124 32.55 -4.94 8.10
C PHE A 124 33.30 -4.74 6.81
N GLU A 125 33.96 -5.79 6.33
CA GLU A 125 34.59 -5.79 5.03
C GLU A 125 33.54 -6.07 3.95
N VAL A 126 33.55 -5.26 2.90
CA VAL A 126 32.77 -5.53 1.68
C VAL A 126 33.43 -6.71 0.95
N LEU A 127 32.66 -7.78 0.69
CA LEU A 127 33.12 -8.99 0.01
C LEU A 127 33.04 -8.89 -1.52
#